data_AF-A0A7S4D623-F1
#
_entry.id   AF-A0A7S4D623-F1
#
_cell.length_a   1.000
_cell.length_b   1.000
_cell.length_c   1.000
_cell.angle_alpha   90.00
_cell.angle_beta   90.00
_cell.angle_gamma   90.00
#
_symmetry.space_group_name_H-M   'P 1'
#
loop_
_entity.id
_entity.type
_entity.pdbx_description
1 polymer ?
#
loop_
_entity_poly.entity_id
_entity_poly.type
_entity_poly.pdbx_seq_one_letter_code
_entity_poly.pdbx_strand_id
1 'polypeptide(L)'
;MLWEKKIQLERETQAALDPEVGMSEAKGMEKEIHRMKLRLENLKREQERLLAAMETAVLKREQISVRFQGKKKAARGKMTKDQHTKASLKKKIVHLKREVKATATETANFQAAVAERKQQIRALTADLEAAAARYGHLEERAHALQAEVNGRLYEKQRAVEATNLAQRAVRRFQELEAGAARAPDEGDSLQVENGLLAAESQLAGVRDIIEHLQGKFDHLDEVLERVMQLTHISAETTAAALPAGGN
;
A
#
# COMPACT_ATOMS: atom_id res chain seq x y z
N MET A 1 -22.95 33.56 8.67
CA MET A 1 -21.50 33.26 8.60
C MET A 1 -20.97 32.40 9.74
N LEU A 2 -20.88 32.85 11.01
CA LEU A 2 -20.32 32.00 12.10
C LEU A 2 -21.22 30.80 12.47
N TRP A 3 -22.54 31.00 12.46
CA TRP A 3 -23.52 29.94 12.75
C TRP A 3 -23.54 28.84 11.69
N GLU A 4 -23.43 29.19 10.41
CA GLU A 4 -23.32 28.19 9.33
C GLU A 4 -22.05 27.36 9.45
N LYS A 5 -20.91 27.98 9.80
CA LYS A 5 -19.66 27.27 10.06
C LYS A 5 -19.76 26.34 11.26
N LYS A 6 -20.48 26.74 12.32
CA LYS A 6 -20.69 25.90 13.51
C LYS A 6 -21.58 24.70 13.20
N ILE A 7 -22.63 24.90 12.40
CA ILE A 7 -23.51 23.82 11.92
C ILE A 7 -22.75 22.88 10.98
N GLN A 8 -21.87 23.39 10.10
CA GLN A 8 -21.01 22.57 9.26
C GLN A 8 -20.05 21.71 10.09
N LEU A 9 -19.35 22.31 11.05
CA LEU A 9 -18.45 21.59 11.96
C LEU A 9 -19.18 20.51 12.74
N GLU A 10 -20.37 20.80 13.29
CA GLU A 10 -21.19 19.78 13.96
C GLU A 10 -21.54 18.64 13.01
N ARG A 11 -21.96 18.94 11.78
CA ARG A 11 -22.35 17.94 10.79
C ARG A 11 -21.18 17.07 10.32
N GLU A 12 -20.00 17.66 10.16
CA GLU A 12 -18.76 16.96 9.83
C GLU A 12 -18.28 16.09 11.00
N THR A 13 -18.35 16.61 12.24
CA THR A 13 -18.02 15.79 13.42
C THR A 13 -19.01 14.65 13.60
N GLN A 14 -20.31 14.85 13.36
CA GLN A 14 -21.32 13.80 13.45
C GLN A 14 -21.14 12.73 12.36
N ALA A 15 -20.70 13.11 11.16
CA ALA A 15 -20.37 12.17 10.09
C ALA A 15 -19.08 11.39 10.37
N ALA A 16 -18.10 12.01 11.04
CA ALA A 16 -16.87 11.34 11.48
C ALA A 16 -17.09 10.43 12.72
N LEU A 17 -18.08 10.77 13.57
CA LEU A 17 -18.53 9.97 14.70
C LEU A 17 -19.60 8.94 14.33
N ASP A 18 -19.97 8.81 13.05
CA ASP A 18 -21.03 7.91 12.62
C ASP A 18 -20.58 6.44 12.77
N PRO A 19 -21.18 5.67 13.69
CA PRO A 19 -20.83 4.27 13.90
C PRO A 19 -21.23 3.37 12.72
N GLU A 20 -21.99 3.84 11.73
CA GLU A 20 -22.28 3.05 10.52
C GLU A 20 -21.08 2.93 9.56
N VAL A 21 -20.15 3.90 9.56
CA VAL A 21 -18.98 3.86 8.68
C VAL A 21 -18.04 2.75 9.14
N GLY A 22 -17.97 1.67 8.36
CA GLY A 22 -17.19 0.46 8.67
C GLY A 22 -18.00 -0.68 9.32
N MET A 23 -19.27 -0.49 9.65
CA MET A 23 -20.13 -1.60 10.13
C MET A 23 -20.36 -2.68 9.06
N SER A 24 -20.37 -2.29 7.79
CA SER A 24 -20.47 -3.23 6.66
C SER A 24 -19.22 -4.11 6.55
N GLU A 25 -18.05 -3.52 6.75
CA GLU A 25 -16.75 -4.20 6.76
C GLU A 25 -16.61 -5.09 8.00
N ALA A 26 -16.98 -4.60 9.19
CA ALA A 26 -17.00 -5.37 10.42
C ALA A 26 -17.92 -6.60 10.32
N LYS A 27 -19.14 -6.43 9.78
CA LYS A 27 -20.05 -7.56 9.50
C LYS A 27 -19.49 -8.52 8.44
N GLY A 28 -18.71 -8.01 7.48
CA GLY A 28 -17.97 -8.82 6.52
C GLY A 28 -16.91 -9.69 7.19
N MET A 29 -16.12 -9.10 8.08
CA MET A 29 -15.10 -9.79 8.87
C MET A 29 -15.72 -10.84 9.81
N GLU A 30 -16.83 -10.54 10.47
CA GLU A 30 -17.54 -11.50 11.32
C GLU A 30 -18.00 -12.76 10.55
N LYS A 31 -18.56 -12.57 9.34
CA LYS A 31 -18.94 -13.69 8.47
C LYS A 31 -17.74 -14.52 8.05
N GLU A 32 -16.60 -13.88 7.80
CA GLU A 32 -15.38 -14.58 7.43
C GLU A 32 -14.79 -15.36 8.60
N ILE A 33 -14.77 -14.78 9.80
CA ILE A 33 -14.38 -15.46 11.04
C ILE A 33 -15.28 -16.69 11.26
N HIS A 34 -16.59 -16.58 11.00
CA HIS A 34 -17.50 -17.71 11.11
C HIS A 34 -17.19 -18.82 10.07
N ARG A 35 -16.91 -18.45 8.81
CA ARG A 35 -16.46 -19.40 7.77
C ARG A 35 -15.16 -20.10 8.15
N MET A 36 -14.19 -19.36 8.69
CA MET A 36 -12.93 -19.93 9.15
C MET A 36 -13.13 -20.90 10.32
N LYS A 37 -14.03 -20.59 11.26
CA LYS A 37 -14.39 -21.49 12.37
C LYS A 37 -15.01 -22.80 11.87
N LEU A 38 -15.95 -22.73 10.91
CA LEU A 38 -16.55 -23.91 10.26
C LEU A 38 -15.50 -24.75 9.53
N ARG A 39 -14.57 -24.09 8.81
CA ARG A 39 -13.49 -24.79 8.12
C ARG A 39 -12.55 -25.50 9.09
N LEU A 40 -12.25 -24.87 10.23
CA LEU A 40 -11.45 -25.48 11.30
C LEU A 40 -12.15 -26.70 11.90
N GLU A 41 -13.46 -26.63 12.12
CA GLU A 41 -14.24 -27.76 12.63
C GLU A 41 -14.22 -28.94 11.64
N ASN A 42 -14.39 -28.68 10.34
CA ASN A 42 -14.31 -29.70 9.30
C ASN A 42 -12.91 -30.35 9.25
N LEU A 43 -11.85 -29.54 9.33
CA LEU A 43 -10.47 -30.05 9.39
C LEU A 43 -10.24 -30.95 10.60
N LYS A 44 -10.78 -30.60 11.78
CA LYS A 44 -10.70 -31.44 12.98
C LYS A 44 -11.41 -32.78 12.79
N ARG A 45 -12.62 -32.78 12.23
CA ARG A 45 -13.36 -34.01 11.92
C ARG A 45 -12.62 -34.90 10.93
N GLU A 46 -11.97 -34.30 9.94
CA GLU A 46 -11.17 -35.04 8.95
C GLU A 46 -9.88 -35.61 9.56
N GLN A 47 -9.25 -34.88 10.48
CA GLN A 47 -8.13 -35.37 11.28
C GLN A 47 -8.53 -36.56 12.16
N GLU A 48 -9.66 -36.48 12.85
CA GLU A 48 -10.19 -37.60 13.66
C GLU A 48 -10.48 -38.83 12.80
N ARG A 49 -11.09 -38.65 11.63
CA ARG A 49 -11.32 -39.72 10.66
C ARG A 49 -10.02 -40.37 10.20
N LEU A 50 -8.98 -39.57 9.97
CA LEU A 50 -7.66 -40.06 9.57
C LEU A 50 -6.97 -40.83 10.69
N LEU A 51 -7.08 -40.37 11.94
CA LEU A 51 -6.59 -41.10 13.11
C LEU A 51 -7.28 -42.47 13.27
N ALA A 52 -8.61 -42.52 13.18
CA ALA A 52 -9.35 -43.77 13.26
C ALA A 52 -8.99 -44.75 12.12
N ALA A 53 -8.77 -44.24 10.91
CA ALA A 53 -8.30 -45.04 9.79
C ALA A 53 -6.88 -45.58 10.03
N MET A 54 -5.99 -44.76 10.61
CA MET A 54 -4.63 -45.14 10.96
C MET A 54 -4.61 -46.23 12.03
N GLU A 55 -5.40 -46.09 13.09
CA GLU A 55 -5.56 -47.10 14.13
C GLU A 55 -6.07 -48.43 13.55
N THR A 56 -7.08 -48.38 12.69
CA THR A 56 -7.61 -49.57 12.01
C THR A 56 -6.54 -50.23 11.13
N ALA A 57 -5.71 -49.45 10.44
CA ALA A 57 -4.61 -49.97 9.63
C ALA A 57 -3.53 -50.63 10.49
N VAL A 58 -3.20 -50.06 11.64
CA VAL A 58 -2.26 -50.63 12.61
C VAL A 58 -2.80 -51.95 13.16
N LEU A 59 -4.06 -51.98 13.60
CA LEU A 59 -4.71 -53.21 14.08
C LEU A 59 -4.74 -54.30 13.01
N LYS A 60 -5.04 -53.95 11.75
CA LYS A 60 -4.98 -54.90 10.62
C LYS A 60 -3.56 -55.43 10.40
N ARG A 61 -2.54 -54.55 10.44
CA ARG A 61 -1.13 -54.95 10.33
C ARG A 61 -0.72 -55.88 11.46
N GLU A 62 -1.14 -55.62 12.69
CA GLU A 62 -0.87 -56.47 13.85
C GLU A 62 -1.57 -57.82 13.74
N GLN A 63 -2.85 -57.85 13.36
CA GLN A 63 -3.59 -59.09 13.12
C GLN A 63 -2.93 -59.94 12.02
N ILE A 64 -2.48 -59.31 10.93
CA ILE A 64 -1.69 -59.97 9.89
C ILE A 64 -0.40 -60.52 10.51
N SER A 65 0.37 -59.70 11.22
CA SER A 65 1.62 -60.14 11.85
C SER A 65 1.42 -61.35 12.77
N VAL A 66 0.40 -61.32 13.64
CA VAL A 66 0.07 -62.42 14.56
C VAL A 66 -0.38 -63.68 13.81
N ARG A 67 -1.27 -63.56 12.80
CA ARG A 67 -1.71 -64.70 11.98
C ARG A 67 -0.55 -65.34 11.21
N PHE A 68 0.36 -64.53 10.67
CA PHE A 68 1.53 -65.03 9.95
C PHE A 68 2.61 -65.57 10.89
N GLN A 69 2.75 -65.04 12.11
CA GLN A 69 3.60 -65.62 13.15
C GLN A 69 3.06 -66.96 13.67
N GLY A 70 1.74 -67.10 13.85
CA GLY A 70 1.09 -68.36 14.22
C GLY A 70 1.29 -69.45 13.16
N LYS A 71 1.10 -69.12 11.87
CA LYS A 71 1.43 -70.02 10.75
C LYS A 71 2.92 -70.36 10.70
N LYS A 72 3.81 -69.39 10.97
CA LYS A 72 5.26 -69.65 11.07
C LYS A 72 5.63 -70.55 12.24
N LYS A 73 4.94 -70.47 13.39
CA LYS A 73 5.15 -71.34 14.57
C LYS A 73 4.61 -72.76 14.35
N ALA A 74 3.44 -72.91 13.74
CA ALA A 74 2.90 -74.22 13.36
C ALA A 74 3.77 -74.93 12.30
N ALA A 75 4.32 -74.19 11.34
CA ALA A 75 5.31 -74.72 10.40
C ALA A 75 6.72 -74.93 11.03
N ARG A 76 7.02 -74.26 12.17
CA ARG A 76 8.31 -74.37 12.90
C ARG A 76 8.38 -75.47 13.94
N GLY A 77 7.31 -76.21 14.20
CA GLY A 77 7.38 -77.42 15.06
C GLY A 77 8.43 -78.44 14.59
N LYS A 78 9.00 -78.28 13.39
CA LYS A 78 10.05 -79.13 12.84
C LYS A 78 11.26 -78.40 12.24
N MET A 79 11.45 -77.10 12.48
CA MET A 79 12.58 -76.37 11.88
C MET A 79 13.31 -75.52 12.92
N THR A 80 14.51 -76.00 13.25
CA THR A 80 15.54 -75.38 14.08
C THR A 80 15.70 -73.88 13.78
N LYS A 81 15.79 -73.09 14.85
CA LYS A 81 16.33 -71.73 14.83
C LYS A 81 17.71 -71.78 14.12
N ASP A 82 17.93 -70.84 13.21
CA ASP A 82 19.26 -70.50 12.66
C ASP A 82 19.91 -71.44 11.64
N GLN A 83 19.17 -71.85 10.62
CA GLN A 83 19.80 -72.20 9.35
C GLN A 83 19.21 -71.37 8.21
N HIS A 84 19.85 -70.23 7.92
CA HIS A 84 19.70 -69.59 6.62
C HIS A 84 20.23 -70.54 5.56
N THR A 85 19.35 -71.35 4.97
CA THR A 85 19.70 -72.25 3.88
C THR A 85 20.36 -71.43 2.76
N LYS A 86 21.40 -71.96 2.10
CA LYS A 86 22.13 -71.29 1.00
C LYS A 86 21.20 -70.68 -0.06
N ALA A 87 20.05 -71.31 -0.30
CA ALA A 87 18.99 -70.81 -1.18
C ALA A 87 18.27 -69.55 -0.65
N SER A 88 18.04 -69.44 0.66
CA SER A 88 17.43 -68.27 1.32
C SER A 88 18.35 -67.04 1.24
N LEU A 89 19.66 -67.23 1.46
CA LEU A 89 20.65 -66.16 1.31
C LEU A 89 20.77 -65.70 -0.15
N LYS A 90 20.81 -66.62 -1.11
CA LYS A 90 20.80 -66.27 -2.55
C LYS A 90 19.57 -65.45 -2.94
N LYS A 91 18.37 -65.82 -2.46
CA LYS A 91 17.14 -65.06 -2.69
C LYS A 91 17.21 -63.65 -2.10
N LYS A 92 17.73 -63.49 -0.88
CA LYS A 92 17.95 -62.18 -0.26
C LYS A 92 18.94 -61.32 -1.04
N ILE A 93 20.04 -61.89 -1.52
CA ILE A 93 21.02 -61.15 -2.35
C ILE A 93 20.38 -60.66 -3.65
N VAL A 94 19.58 -61.50 -4.32
CA VAL A 94 18.87 -61.09 -5.56
C VAL A 94 17.85 -60.00 -5.27
N HIS A 95 17.10 -60.11 -4.17
CA HIS A 95 16.13 -59.10 -3.75
C HIS A 95 16.80 -57.76 -3.43
N LEU A 96 17.85 -57.77 -2.59
CA LEU A 96 18.64 -56.58 -2.26
C LEU A 96 19.24 -55.93 -3.52
N LYS A 97 19.74 -56.73 -4.47
CA LYS A 97 20.23 -56.20 -5.76
C LYS A 97 19.13 -55.52 -6.58
N ARG A 98 17.90 -56.03 -6.53
CA ARG A 98 16.75 -55.39 -7.19
C ARG A 98 16.33 -54.11 -6.48
N GLU A 99 16.29 -54.13 -5.14
CA GLU A 99 16.00 -52.94 -4.34
C GLU A 99 17.03 -51.85 -4.58
N VAL A 100 18.33 -52.15 -4.54
CA VAL A 100 19.40 -51.18 -4.83
C VAL A 100 19.26 -50.58 -6.23
N LYS A 101 18.86 -51.37 -7.23
CA LYS A 101 18.61 -50.84 -8.58
C LYS A 101 17.38 -49.95 -8.62
N ALA A 102 16.28 -50.36 -7.98
CA ALA A 102 15.06 -49.57 -7.92
C ALA A 102 15.29 -48.23 -7.20
N THR A 103 15.95 -48.25 -6.03
CA THR A 103 16.27 -47.03 -5.27
C THR A 103 17.26 -46.14 -6.02
N ALA A 104 18.23 -46.71 -6.75
CA ALA A 104 19.11 -45.92 -7.62
C ALA A 104 18.34 -45.21 -8.74
N THR A 105 17.38 -45.88 -9.38
CA THR A 105 16.55 -45.26 -10.41
C THR A 105 15.63 -44.18 -9.84
N GLU A 106 15.04 -44.41 -8.67
CA GLU A 106 14.21 -43.40 -7.98
C GLU A 106 15.04 -42.18 -7.58
N THR A 107 16.27 -42.40 -7.07
CA THR A 107 17.19 -41.32 -6.69
C THR A 107 17.56 -40.47 -7.91
N ALA A 108 17.84 -41.09 -9.05
CA ALA A 108 18.12 -40.38 -10.29
C ALA A 108 16.92 -39.51 -10.74
N ASN A 109 15.70 -40.06 -10.65
CA ASN A 109 14.48 -39.32 -10.98
C ASN A 109 14.27 -38.12 -10.03
N PHE A 110 14.49 -38.31 -8.72
CA PHE A 110 14.41 -37.20 -7.76
C PHE A 110 15.49 -36.15 -8.00
N GLN A 111 16.71 -36.54 -8.35
CA GLN A 111 17.78 -35.60 -8.70
C GLN A 111 17.42 -34.76 -9.93
N ALA A 112 16.84 -35.38 -10.97
CA ALA A 112 16.36 -34.66 -12.15
C ALA A 112 15.25 -33.67 -11.80
N ALA A 113 14.26 -34.11 -11.01
CA ALA A 113 13.17 -33.24 -10.55
C ALA A 113 13.69 -32.06 -9.70
N VAL A 114 14.66 -32.29 -8.81
CA VAL A 114 15.28 -31.22 -8.01
C VAL A 114 16.03 -30.23 -8.91
N ALA A 115 16.74 -30.70 -9.93
CA ALA A 115 17.43 -29.82 -10.87
C ALA A 115 16.44 -28.94 -11.65
N GLU A 116 15.33 -29.52 -12.14
CA GLU A 116 14.26 -28.79 -12.82
C GLU A 116 13.63 -27.74 -11.89
N ARG A 117 13.27 -28.12 -10.66
CA ARG A 117 12.70 -27.19 -9.68
C ARG A 117 13.66 -26.05 -9.34
N LYS A 118 14.97 -26.32 -9.23
CA LYS A 118 15.98 -25.26 -9.04
C LYS A 118 16.03 -24.30 -10.22
N GLN A 119 15.91 -24.80 -11.45
CA GLN A 119 15.86 -23.94 -12.64
C GLN A 119 14.60 -23.08 -12.66
N GLN A 120 13.44 -23.65 -12.32
CA GLN A 120 12.18 -22.90 -12.19
C GLN A 120 12.27 -21.80 -11.14
N ILE A 121 12.86 -22.09 -9.97
CA ILE A 121 13.07 -21.08 -8.92
C ILE A 121 13.94 -19.94 -9.46
N ARG A 122 15.05 -20.24 -10.14
CA ARG A 122 15.93 -19.20 -10.71
C ARG A 122 15.20 -18.32 -11.72
N ALA A 123 14.39 -18.92 -12.59
CA ALA A 123 13.60 -18.17 -13.57
C ALA A 123 12.59 -17.25 -12.87
N LEU A 124 11.83 -17.78 -11.90
CA LEU A 124 10.86 -17.00 -11.13
C LEU A 124 11.51 -15.88 -10.32
N THR A 125 12.71 -16.11 -9.76
CA THR A 125 13.47 -15.06 -9.07
C THR A 125 13.86 -13.94 -10.02
N ALA A 126 14.36 -14.27 -11.21
CA ALA A 126 14.69 -13.26 -12.22
C ALA A 126 13.47 -12.47 -12.69
N ASP A 127 12.32 -13.15 -12.88
CA ASP A 127 11.07 -12.49 -13.24
C ASP A 127 10.56 -11.55 -12.12
N LEU A 128 10.71 -11.98 -10.86
CA LEU A 128 10.35 -11.17 -9.70
C LEU A 128 11.23 -9.92 -9.59
N GLU A 129 12.55 -10.06 -9.78
CA GLU A 129 13.48 -8.92 -9.79
C GLU A 129 13.14 -7.94 -10.91
N ALA A 130 12.84 -8.44 -12.11
CA ALA A 130 12.42 -7.60 -13.23
C ALA A 130 11.06 -6.92 -12.99
N ALA A 131 10.12 -7.58 -12.31
CA ALA A 131 8.85 -6.98 -11.91
C ALA A 131 9.05 -5.89 -10.84
N ALA A 132 9.89 -6.14 -9.84
CA ALA A 132 10.21 -5.18 -8.78
C ALA A 132 10.89 -3.92 -9.34
N ALA A 133 11.84 -4.08 -10.27
CA ALA A 133 12.47 -2.94 -10.94
C ALA A 133 11.46 -2.11 -11.75
N ARG A 134 10.56 -2.77 -12.49
CA ARG A 134 9.48 -2.09 -13.22
C ARG A 134 8.54 -1.34 -12.29
N TYR A 135 8.20 -1.94 -11.15
CA TYR A 135 7.37 -1.31 -10.14
C TYR A 135 8.04 -0.04 -9.57
N GLY A 136 9.32 -0.11 -9.19
CA GLY A 136 10.07 1.06 -8.71
C GLY A 136 10.09 2.21 -9.73
N HIS A 137 10.32 1.92 -11.01
CA HIS A 137 10.25 2.94 -12.06
C HIS A 137 8.85 3.56 -12.23
N LEU A 138 7.79 2.77 -12.06
CA LEU A 138 6.42 3.28 -12.12
C LEU A 138 6.10 4.17 -10.91
N GLU A 139 6.59 3.82 -9.72
CA GLU A 139 6.46 4.65 -8.51
C GLU A 139 7.20 5.99 -8.66
N GLU A 140 8.46 5.97 -9.11
CA GLU A 140 9.23 7.20 -9.39
C GLU A 140 8.49 8.10 -10.37
N ARG A 141 7.94 7.52 -11.45
CA ARG A 141 7.16 8.26 -12.44
C ARG A 141 5.85 8.80 -11.87
N ALA A 142 5.18 8.05 -11.00
CA ALA A 142 3.96 8.51 -10.32
C ALA A 142 4.27 9.70 -9.39
N HIS A 143 5.34 9.62 -8.62
CA HIS A 143 5.79 10.72 -7.76
C HIS A 143 6.18 11.97 -8.58
N ALA A 144 6.92 11.80 -9.68
CA ALA A 144 7.27 12.90 -10.58
C ALA A 144 6.02 13.56 -11.17
N LEU A 145 5.05 12.76 -11.62
CA LEU A 145 3.78 13.28 -12.16
C LEU A 145 2.97 14.00 -11.08
N GLN A 146 2.97 13.50 -9.85
CA GLN A 146 2.29 14.16 -8.73
C GLN A 146 2.92 15.53 -8.43
N ALA A 147 4.25 15.63 -8.46
CA ALA A 147 4.95 16.91 -8.31
C ALA A 147 4.61 17.88 -9.46
N GLU A 148 4.56 17.41 -10.71
CA GLU A 148 4.17 18.23 -11.85
C GLU A 148 2.72 18.73 -11.73
N VAL A 149 1.79 17.86 -11.31
CA VAL A 149 0.38 18.24 -11.07
C VAL A 149 0.30 19.33 -10.00
N ASN A 150 1.03 19.18 -8.89
CA ASN A 150 1.05 20.18 -7.83
C ASN A 150 1.62 21.52 -8.32
N GLY A 151 2.69 21.49 -9.13
CA GLY A 151 3.26 22.69 -9.77
C GLY A 151 2.26 23.39 -10.69
N ARG A 152 1.55 22.64 -11.53
CA ARG A 152 0.53 23.20 -12.44
C ARG A 152 -0.68 23.77 -11.70
N LEU A 153 -1.09 23.13 -10.59
CA LEU A 153 -2.16 23.66 -9.73
C LEU A 153 -1.75 25.00 -9.11
N TYR A 154 -0.49 25.11 -8.66
CA TYR A 154 0.07 26.35 -8.15
C TYR A 154 0.07 27.46 -9.21
N GLU A 155 0.60 27.19 -10.40
CA GLU A 155 0.61 28.16 -11.51
C GLU A 155 -0.81 28.62 -11.89
N LYS A 156 -1.76 27.69 -11.92
CA LYS A 156 -3.17 27.99 -12.17
C LYS A 156 -3.71 28.94 -11.10
N GLN A 157 -3.45 28.68 -9.82
CA GLN A 157 -3.92 29.55 -8.74
C GLN A 157 -3.31 30.95 -8.85
N ARG A 158 -2.00 31.04 -9.09
CA ARG A 158 -1.30 32.31 -9.32
C ARG A 158 -1.91 33.10 -10.48
N ALA A 159 -2.19 32.44 -11.60
CA ALA A 159 -2.83 33.09 -12.75
C ALA A 159 -4.25 33.58 -12.43
N VAL A 160 -5.05 32.79 -11.71
CA VAL A 160 -6.39 33.20 -11.26
C VAL A 160 -6.31 34.44 -10.35
N GLU A 161 -5.39 34.48 -9.39
CA GLU A 161 -5.20 35.64 -8.52
C GLU A 161 -4.79 36.90 -9.31
N ALA A 162 -3.85 36.78 -10.25
CA ALA A 162 -3.46 37.88 -11.13
C ALA A 162 -4.62 38.40 -11.98
N THR A 163 -5.43 37.51 -12.56
CA THR A 163 -6.61 37.91 -13.34
C THR A 163 -7.68 38.58 -12.47
N ASN A 164 -7.89 38.12 -11.24
CA ASN A 164 -8.81 38.74 -10.30
C ASN A 164 -8.37 40.16 -9.92
N LEU A 165 -7.06 40.38 -9.72
CA LEU A 165 -6.50 41.71 -9.45
C LEU A 165 -6.74 42.65 -10.63
N ALA A 166 -6.45 42.19 -11.86
CA ALA A 166 -6.70 42.96 -13.07
C ALA A 166 -8.19 43.28 -13.25
N GLN A 167 -9.10 42.32 -13.01
CA GLN A 167 -10.54 42.55 -13.05
C GLN A 167 -11.01 43.57 -12.02
N ARG A 168 -10.46 43.55 -10.80
CA ARG A 168 -10.76 44.57 -9.77
C ARG A 168 -10.30 45.95 -10.22
N ALA A 169 -9.12 46.05 -10.82
CA ALA A 169 -8.62 47.32 -11.35
C ALA A 169 -9.53 47.85 -12.47
N VAL A 170 -9.92 47.00 -13.43
CA VAL A 170 -10.86 47.37 -14.51
C VAL A 170 -12.20 47.86 -13.94
N ARG A 171 -12.78 47.15 -12.96
CA ARG A 171 -14.04 47.60 -12.32
C ARG A 171 -13.91 48.98 -11.69
N ARG A 172 -12.81 49.25 -10.98
CA ARG A 172 -12.54 50.59 -10.40
C ARG A 172 -12.48 51.66 -11.49
N PHE A 173 -11.82 51.40 -12.61
CA PHE A 173 -11.78 52.34 -13.73
C PHE A 173 -13.17 52.55 -14.37
N GLN A 174 -13.96 51.49 -14.53
CA GLN A 174 -15.33 51.58 -15.04
C GLN A 174 -16.24 52.40 -14.11
N GLU A 175 -16.09 52.26 -12.78
CA GLU A 175 -16.82 53.05 -11.79
C GLU A 175 -16.45 54.54 -11.84
N LEU A 176 -15.18 54.86 -12.10
CA LEU A 176 -14.70 56.23 -12.32
C LEU A 176 -15.26 56.81 -13.64
N GLU A 177 -15.23 56.05 -14.73
CA GLU A 177 -15.80 56.48 -16.03
C GLU A 177 -17.31 56.71 -15.94
N ALA A 178 -18.03 55.87 -15.19
CA ALA A 178 -19.47 56.02 -14.95
C ALA A 178 -19.82 57.15 -13.96
N GLY A 179 -18.82 57.79 -13.33
CA GLY A 179 -19.01 58.83 -12.32
C GLY A 179 -19.59 58.32 -10.99
N ALA A 180 -19.62 57.00 -10.79
CA ALA A 180 -20.11 56.36 -9.56
C ALA A 180 -19.07 56.39 -8.43
N ALA A 181 -17.79 56.54 -8.77
CA ALA A 181 -16.68 56.71 -7.83
C ALA A 181 -15.94 58.03 -8.09
N ARG A 182 -15.34 58.62 -7.03
CA ARG A 182 -14.49 59.81 -7.11
C ARG A 182 -13.02 59.41 -7.09
N ALA A 183 -12.19 60.04 -7.91
CA ALA A 183 -10.74 59.87 -7.84
C ALA A 183 -10.17 60.45 -6.52
N PRO A 184 -9.25 59.75 -5.84
CA PRO A 184 -8.60 60.28 -4.63
C PRO A 184 -7.94 61.63 -4.89
N ASP A 185 -8.07 62.57 -3.96
CA ASP A 185 -7.43 63.88 -4.04
C ASP A 185 -6.17 63.97 -3.15
N GLU A 186 -5.44 65.10 -3.19
CA GLU A 186 -4.25 65.31 -2.37
C GLU A 186 -4.53 65.22 -0.86
N GLY A 187 -5.77 65.48 -0.41
CA GLY A 187 -6.21 65.34 0.97
C GLY A 187 -6.36 63.89 1.42
N ASP A 188 -6.61 62.96 0.50
CA ASP A 188 -6.73 61.52 0.79
C ASP A 188 -5.35 60.81 0.89
N SER A 189 -4.27 61.47 0.46
CA SER A 189 -2.91 60.89 0.37
C SER A 189 -2.46 60.22 1.68
N LEU A 190 -2.67 60.90 2.82
CA LEU A 190 -2.29 60.38 4.14
C LEU A 190 -3.10 59.14 4.55
N GLN A 191 -4.37 59.05 4.13
CA GLN A 191 -5.21 57.88 4.43
C GLN A 191 -4.80 56.68 3.57
N VAL A 192 -4.47 56.91 2.30
CA VAL A 192 -3.95 55.88 1.39
C VAL A 192 -2.61 55.34 1.89
N GLU A 193 -1.70 56.23 2.31
CA GLU A 193 -0.39 55.86 2.84
C GLU A 193 -0.48 55.06 4.15
N ASN A 194 -1.34 55.47 5.09
CA ASN A 194 -1.61 54.69 6.29
C ASN A 194 -2.25 53.32 5.99
N GLY A 195 -3.14 53.26 4.99
CA GLY A 195 -3.74 52.01 4.54
C GLY A 195 -2.72 51.05 3.92
N LEU A 196 -1.77 51.58 3.14
CA LEU A 196 -0.66 50.81 2.57
C LEU A 196 0.24 50.24 3.67
N LEU A 197 0.67 51.07 4.63
CA LEU A 197 1.48 50.66 5.77
C LEU A 197 0.79 49.56 6.60
N ALA A 198 -0.52 49.70 6.85
CA ALA A 198 -1.28 48.68 7.57
C ALA A 198 -1.33 47.34 6.80
N ALA A 199 -1.50 47.38 5.47
CA ALA A 199 -1.50 46.19 4.62
C ALA A 199 -0.11 45.52 4.56
N GLU A 200 0.96 46.30 4.49
CA GLU A 200 2.35 45.82 4.53
C GLU A 200 2.66 45.14 5.86
N SER A 201 2.23 45.73 6.98
CA SER A 201 2.39 45.13 8.31
C SER A 201 1.61 43.81 8.45
N GLN A 202 0.40 43.73 7.91
CA GLN A 202 -0.37 42.48 7.88
C GLN A 202 0.32 41.42 7.02
N LEU A 203 0.85 41.78 5.86
CA LEU A 203 1.62 40.86 5.02
C LEU A 203 2.88 40.36 5.72
N ALA A 204 3.62 41.24 6.40
CA ALA A 204 4.79 40.85 7.19
C ALA A 204 4.41 39.83 8.27
N GLY A 205 3.32 40.06 9.02
CA GLY A 205 2.84 39.10 10.02
C GLY A 205 2.45 37.74 9.42
N VAL A 206 1.89 37.71 8.21
CA VAL A 206 1.62 36.44 7.50
C VAL A 206 2.92 35.72 7.12
N ARG A 207 3.94 36.45 6.66
CA ARG A 207 5.26 35.88 6.33
C ARG A 207 5.93 35.28 7.56
N ASP A 208 5.91 35.99 8.69
CA ASP A 208 6.46 35.51 9.96
C ASP A 208 5.79 34.21 10.44
N ILE A 209 4.48 34.09 10.24
CA ILE A 209 3.74 32.86 10.56
C ILE A 209 4.20 31.72 9.65
N ILE A 210 4.40 31.97 8.36
CA ILE A 210 4.86 30.95 7.41
C ILE A 210 6.27 30.47 7.78
N GLU A 211 7.20 31.38 8.08
CA GLU A 211 8.57 31.04 8.50
C GLU A 211 8.57 30.23 9.80
N HIS A 212 7.73 30.61 10.77
CA HIS A 212 7.58 29.86 12.01
C HIS A 212 6.99 28.46 11.82
N LEU A 213 6.10 28.29 10.84
CA LEU A 213 5.54 26.98 10.49
C LEU A 213 6.56 26.11 9.76
N GLN A 214 7.38 26.68 8.87
CA GLN A 214 8.49 25.99 8.20
C GLN A 214 9.49 25.46 9.23
N GLY A 215 9.93 26.31 10.17
CA GLY A 215 10.88 25.89 11.21
C GLY A 215 10.34 24.86 12.22
N LYS A 216 9.03 24.60 12.24
CA LYS A 216 8.38 23.59 13.11
C LYS A 216 8.02 22.30 12.38
N PHE A 217 7.83 22.36 11.07
CA PHE A 217 7.23 21.30 10.29
C PHE A 217 7.91 21.13 8.94
N ASP A 218 9.14 20.60 8.95
CA ASP A 218 9.99 20.38 7.76
C ASP A 218 9.27 19.63 6.61
N HIS A 219 8.36 18.71 6.95
CA HIS A 219 7.58 17.95 5.96
C HIS A 219 6.59 18.80 5.14
N LEU A 220 6.32 20.05 5.54
CA LEU A 220 5.43 20.98 4.86
C LEU A 220 6.18 22.05 4.06
N ASP A 221 7.51 22.04 4.06
CA ASP A 221 8.33 23.10 3.46
C ASP A 221 7.94 23.39 2.02
N GLU A 222 7.74 22.35 1.20
CA GLU A 222 7.39 22.51 -0.22
C GLU A 222 6.03 23.21 -0.41
N VAL A 223 5.07 22.98 0.48
CA VAL A 223 3.75 23.63 0.42
C VAL A 223 3.85 25.06 0.95
N LEU A 224 4.56 25.24 2.06
CA LEU A 224 4.71 26.54 2.71
C LEU A 224 5.55 27.50 1.87
N GLU A 225 6.56 27.02 1.15
CA GLU A 225 7.37 27.82 0.22
C GLU A 225 6.50 28.35 -0.93
N ARG A 226 5.62 27.51 -1.51
CA ARG A 226 4.66 27.94 -2.54
C ARG A 226 3.70 29.00 -2.02
N VAL A 227 3.18 28.84 -0.80
CA VAL A 227 2.31 29.85 -0.16
C VAL A 227 3.10 31.15 0.08
N MET A 228 4.37 31.05 0.49
CA MET A 228 5.23 32.22 0.66
C MET A 228 5.36 33.00 -0.65
N GLN A 229 5.59 32.31 -1.77
CA GLN A 229 5.67 32.91 -3.10
C GLN A 229 4.39 33.66 -3.51
N LEU A 230 3.19 33.23 -3.04
CA LEU A 230 1.95 33.97 -3.30
C LEU A 230 1.94 35.34 -2.60
N THR A 231 2.63 35.49 -1.46
CA THR A 231 2.70 36.77 -0.72
C THR A 231 3.57 37.83 -1.43
N HIS A 232 4.29 37.46 -2.49
CA HIS A 232 5.14 38.36 -3.28
C HIS A 232 4.46 38.91 -4.55
N ILE A 233 3.33 38.34 -4.97
CA ILE A 233 2.61 38.71 -6.22
C ILE A 233 2.21 40.20 -6.23
N SER A 234 2.07 40.80 -5.05
CA SER A 234 1.65 42.18 -4.84
C SER A 234 2.60 43.26 -5.38
N ALA A 235 3.90 42.97 -5.52
CA ALA A 235 4.91 44.02 -5.77
C ALA A 235 5.45 44.08 -7.22
N GLU A 236 5.63 42.93 -7.88
CA GLU A 236 6.37 42.89 -9.17
C GLU A 236 5.46 42.88 -10.39
N THR A 237 4.24 42.32 -10.30
CA THR A 237 3.37 42.15 -11.48
C THR A 237 2.75 43.46 -11.97
N THR A 238 2.60 44.46 -11.10
CA THR A 238 2.15 45.81 -11.46
C THR A 238 3.24 46.65 -12.12
N ALA A 239 4.52 46.40 -11.83
CA ALA A 239 5.63 47.10 -12.46
C ALA A 239 5.90 46.63 -13.90
N ALA A 240 5.65 45.36 -14.21
CA ALA A 240 5.89 44.79 -15.54
C ALA A 240 4.75 45.03 -16.57
N ALA A 241 3.58 45.50 -16.14
CA ALA A 241 2.39 45.67 -16.98
C ALA A 241 2.16 47.09 -17.50
N LEU A 242 3.05 48.05 -17.20
CA LEU A 242 3.05 49.37 -17.84
C LEU A 242 3.94 49.30 -19.10
N PRO A 243 3.39 49.18 -20.32
CA PRO A 243 4.17 49.44 -21.51
C PRO A 243 4.64 50.90 -21.43
N ALA A 244 5.95 51.10 -21.47
CA ALA A 244 6.54 52.40 -21.68
C ALA A 244 5.91 53.00 -22.94
N GLY A 245 5.06 54.01 -22.76
CA GLY A 245 4.56 54.85 -23.84
C GLY A 245 5.76 55.51 -24.51
N GLY A 246 6.17 54.95 -25.65
CA GLY A 246 7.05 55.62 -26.58
C GLY A 246 6.24 56.61 -27.41
N ASN A 247 6.64 57.88 -27.35
CA ASN A 247 6.34 58.88 -28.37
C ASN A 247 6.75 58.42 -29.77
#